data_AF-A0A0J8VQ12-F1
#
_entry.id   AF-A0A0J8VQ12-F1
#
_cell.length_a   1.000
_cell.length_b   1.000
_cell.length_c   1.000
_cell.angle_alpha   90.00
_cell.angle_beta   90.00
_cell.angle_gamma   90.00
#
_symmetry.space_group_name_H-M   'P 1'
#
loop_
_entity.id
_entity.type
_entity.pdbx_description
1 polymer ?
#
loop_
_entity_poly.entity_id
_entity_poly.type
_entity_poly.pdbx_seq_one_letter_code
_entity_poly.pdbx_strand_id
1 'polypeptide(L)'
;MKKRYVLLPTVAIVVIWLLVYILSRYIAMSDVSEPTNTLFNMFNVLFTALAFTGVIGSLYYQTAESRRASKELVERSILELFTLYTASDFQKTKDNAFFCLLLAVKDSQYARFLTSRLFPIERKPFPDSVLAHYRAFKPELATKSREEIIDYDRAARLKLDDALNFFAMLSHKEAAKEVIKHVDFAYDWWRPTLWLIAQLQKENREQHASIQRYCRNPLLHVTLSQLDAIYGYPLLTTEEEIYGYLRAHPWLQEQHIDPAFFAGRP
;
A
#
# COMPACT_ATOMS: atom_id res chain seq x y z
N MET A 1 20.77 27.70 -10.29
CA MET A 1 20.53 28.15 -8.90
C MET A 1 21.40 27.46 -7.84
N LYS A 2 21.79 26.17 -7.95
CA LYS A 2 22.66 25.45 -6.99
C LYS A 2 24.01 26.13 -6.62
N LYS A 3 24.70 26.79 -7.58
CA LYS A 3 26.03 27.40 -7.34
C LYS A 3 26.02 28.62 -6.40
N ARG A 4 24.95 29.42 -6.34
CA ARG A 4 24.90 30.63 -5.49
C ARG A 4 24.74 30.32 -3.99
N TYR A 5 24.12 29.18 -3.66
CA TYR A 5 23.81 28.83 -2.26
C TYR A 5 24.98 28.16 -1.52
N VAL A 6 25.96 27.59 -2.23
CA VAL A 6 27.19 27.06 -1.64
C VAL A 6 28.27 28.14 -1.51
N LEU A 7 28.29 29.10 -2.44
CA LEU A 7 29.30 30.16 -2.49
C LEU A 7 29.23 31.12 -1.29
N LEU A 8 28.02 31.42 -0.83
CA LEU A 8 27.79 32.40 0.23
C LEU A 8 28.34 31.94 1.60
N PRO A 9 28.09 30.71 2.07
CA PRO A 9 28.72 30.22 3.30
C PRO A 9 30.23 29.97 3.16
N THR A 10 30.73 29.53 1.99
CA THR A 10 32.18 29.37 1.79
C THR A 10 32.91 30.70 1.80
N VAL A 11 32.37 31.73 1.15
CA VAL A 11 32.93 33.09 1.20
C VAL A 11 32.86 33.65 2.62
N ALA A 12 31.76 33.44 3.35
CA ALA A 12 31.66 33.87 4.75
C ALA A 12 32.73 33.21 5.64
N ILE A 13 32.96 31.90 5.47
CA ILE A 13 34.01 31.17 6.20
C ILE A 13 35.40 31.74 5.86
N VAL A 14 35.69 31.99 4.59
CA VAL A 14 36.98 32.57 4.15
C VAL A 14 37.18 33.97 4.72
N VAL A 15 36.14 34.81 4.71
CA VAL A 15 36.19 36.18 5.25
C VAL A 15 36.39 36.16 6.77
N ILE A 16 35.73 35.25 7.50
CA ILE A 16 35.92 35.08 8.94
C ILE A 16 37.35 34.62 9.23
N TRP A 17 37.89 33.67 8.48
CA TRP A 17 39.29 33.24 8.62
C TRP A 17 40.28 34.38 8.36
N LEU A 18 40.03 35.19 7.34
CA LEU A 18 40.89 36.32 6.99
C LEU A 18 40.85 37.42 8.06
N LEU A 19 39.66 37.68 8.62
CA LEU A 19 39.50 38.61 9.75
C LEU A 19 40.19 38.10 11.02
N VAL A 20 40.07 36.82 11.35
CA VAL A 20 40.77 36.22 12.51
C VAL A 20 42.29 36.26 12.32
N TYR A 21 42.78 36.04 11.10
CA TYR A 21 44.20 36.17 10.79
C TYR A 21 44.71 37.62 10.99
N ILE A 22 43.98 38.62 10.49
CA ILE A 22 44.35 40.03 10.69
C ILE A 22 44.30 40.42 12.17
N LEU A 23 43.24 40.02 12.88
CA LEU A 23 43.07 40.32 14.30
C LEU A 23 44.17 39.68 15.16
N SER A 24 44.58 38.45 14.85
CA SER A 24 45.67 37.77 15.55
C SER A 24 47.02 38.45 15.33
N ARG A 25 47.29 38.99 14.14
CA ARG A 25 48.49 39.80 13.85
C ARG A 25 48.47 41.14 14.58
N TYR A 26 47.30 41.76 14.73
CA TYR A 26 47.14 43.04 15.44
C TYR A 26 47.33 42.89 16.96
N ILE A 27 46.79 41.81 17.54
CA ILE A 27 46.97 41.47 18.96
C ILE A 27 48.45 41.13 19.25
N ALA A 28 49.15 40.45 18.34
CA ALA A 28 50.57 40.15 18.48
C ALA A 28 51.49 41.40 18.44
N MET A 29 50.99 42.55 17.97
CA MET A 29 51.72 43.81 17.90
C MET A 29 51.41 44.78 19.05
N SER A 30 50.45 44.45 19.91
CA SER A 30 50.12 45.25 21.10
C SER A 30 50.76 44.63 22.34
N ASP A 31 51.44 45.43 23.15
CA ASP A 31 51.96 45.01 24.47
C ASP A 31 50.77 44.73 25.40
N VAL A 32 50.23 43.51 25.30
CA VAL A 32 49.11 43.07 26.13
C VAL A 32 49.68 42.45 27.42
N SER A 33 49.53 43.17 28.53
CA SER A 33 49.90 42.78 29.89
C SER A 33 48.86 41.87 30.58
N GLU A 34 47.95 41.26 29.83
CA GLU A 34 46.96 40.30 30.33
C GLU A 34 47.29 38.86 29.92
N PRO A 35 46.91 37.84 30.73
CA PRO A 35 47.31 36.47 30.52
C PRO A 35 46.80 35.98 29.16
N THR A 36 47.75 35.75 28.25
CA THR A 36 47.56 35.18 26.91
C THR A 36 46.64 33.94 26.89
N ASN A 37 46.59 33.22 28.01
CA ASN A 37 45.71 32.07 28.24
C ASN A 37 44.22 32.40 28.18
N THR A 38 43.78 33.57 28.67
CA THR A 38 42.36 33.97 28.66
C THR A 38 41.89 34.33 27.26
N LEU A 39 42.71 35.08 26.51
CA LEU A 39 42.45 35.43 25.11
C LEU A 39 42.45 34.17 24.23
N PHE A 40 43.40 33.26 24.42
CA PHE A 40 43.47 32.00 23.69
C PHE A 40 42.26 31.11 23.96
N ASN A 41 41.82 31.01 25.22
CA ASN A 41 40.59 30.29 25.58
C ASN A 41 39.34 30.92 24.96
N MET A 42 39.24 32.26 24.92
CA MET A 42 38.15 32.94 24.22
C MET A 42 38.10 32.59 22.73
N PHE A 43 39.23 32.63 22.03
CA PHE A 43 39.29 32.24 20.61
C PHE A 43 38.94 30.76 20.43
N ASN A 44 39.45 29.87 21.29
CA ASN A 44 39.16 28.44 21.20
C ASN A 44 37.67 28.13 21.40
N VAL A 45 37.02 28.80 22.37
CA VAL A 45 35.56 28.69 22.58
C VAL A 45 34.79 29.20 21.37
N LEU A 46 35.24 30.30 20.76
CA LEU A 46 34.59 30.89 19.59
C LEU A 46 34.74 30.00 18.34
N PHE A 47 35.90 29.38 18.13
CA PHE A 47 36.13 28.38 17.09
C PHE A 47 35.29 27.11 17.32
N THR A 48 35.21 26.65 18.56
CA THR A 48 34.39 25.49 18.93
C THR A 48 32.90 25.77 18.69
N ALA A 49 32.41 26.96 19.06
CA ALA A 49 31.04 27.38 18.82
C ALA A 49 30.72 27.53 17.32
N LEU A 50 31.67 28.05 16.52
CA LEU A 50 31.53 28.16 15.07
C LEU A 50 31.47 26.78 14.40
N ALA A 51 32.35 25.87 14.81
CA ALA A 51 32.36 24.48 14.32
C ALA A 51 31.06 23.75 14.67
N PHE A 52 30.57 23.89 15.91
CA PHE A 52 29.31 23.31 16.36
C PHE A 52 28.11 23.85 15.58
N THR A 53 28.08 25.16 15.30
CA THR A 53 27.05 25.78 14.46
C THR A 53 27.10 25.26 13.03
N GLY A 54 28.30 25.05 12.48
CA GLY A 54 28.49 24.42 11.17
C GLY A 54 27.96 22.98 11.10
N VAL A 55 28.15 22.19 12.17
CA VAL A 55 27.62 20.83 12.28
C VAL A 55 26.10 20.82 12.39
N ILE A 56 25.51 21.71 13.20
CA ILE A 56 24.04 21.83 13.28
C ILE A 56 23.46 22.24 11.93
N GLY A 57 24.08 23.23 11.27
CA GLY A 57 23.66 23.68 9.95
C GLY A 57 23.74 22.58 8.89
N SER A 58 24.81 21.76 8.91
CA SER A 58 24.96 20.64 7.99
C SER A 58 23.96 19.52 8.26
N LEU A 59 23.69 19.17 9.53
CA LEU A 59 22.65 18.21 9.90
C LEU A 59 21.26 18.67 9.45
N TYR A 60 20.94 19.96 9.61
CA TYR A 60 19.70 20.53 9.13
C TYR A 60 19.58 20.41 7.61
N TYR A 61 20.65 20.74 6.88
CA TYR A 61 20.67 20.64 5.42
C TYR A 61 20.55 19.20 4.92
N GLN A 62 21.30 18.26 5.50
CA GLN A 62 21.23 16.84 5.18
C GLN A 62 19.83 16.28 5.42
N THR A 63 19.18 16.71 6.50
CA THR A 63 17.79 16.33 6.79
C THR A 63 16.82 16.89 5.74
N ALA A 64 16.99 18.16 5.36
CA ALA A 64 16.15 18.79 4.34
C ALA A 64 16.34 18.16 2.95
N GLU A 65 17.57 17.83 2.58
CA GLU A 65 17.91 17.17 1.31
C GLU A 65 17.42 15.72 1.28
N SER A 66 17.60 14.97 2.37
CA SER A 66 17.04 13.63 2.52
C SER A 66 15.52 13.63 2.35
N ARG A 67 14.81 14.59 2.97
CA ARG A 67 13.35 14.74 2.79
C ARG A 67 12.97 15.03 1.34
N ARG A 68 13.75 15.83 0.60
CA ARG A 68 13.48 16.09 -0.83
C ARG A 68 13.71 14.86 -1.68
N ALA A 69 14.83 14.16 -1.49
CA ALA A 69 15.13 12.92 -2.21
C ALA A 69 14.07 11.85 -1.95
N SER A 70 13.59 11.71 -0.70
CA SER A 70 12.48 10.81 -0.38
C SER A 70 11.19 11.17 -1.10
N LYS A 71 10.85 12.46 -1.21
CA LYS A 71 9.67 12.91 -1.97
C LYS A 71 9.79 12.60 -3.46
N GLU A 72 10.93 12.87 -4.08
CA GLU A 72 11.16 12.56 -5.49
C GLU A 72 11.06 11.05 -5.77
N LEU A 73 11.56 10.21 -4.86
CA LEU A 73 11.41 8.75 -4.94
C LEU A 73 9.96 8.30 -4.82
N VAL A 74 9.18 8.92 -3.92
CA VAL A 74 7.75 8.66 -3.76
C VAL A 74 6.99 9.06 -5.02
N GLU A 75 7.21 10.26 -5.56
CA GLU A 75 6.57 10.74 -6.80
C GLU A 75 6.88 9.83 -7.99
N ARG A 76 8.15 9.42 -8.15
CA ARG A 76 8.53 8.46 -9.19
C ARG A 76 7.83 7.12 -9.02
N SER A 77 7.77 6.62 -7.78
CA SER A 77 7.08 5.35 -7.47
C SER A 77 5.58 5.42 -7.74
N ILE A 78 4.94 6.56 -7.44
CA ILE A 78 3.53 6.84 -7.78
C ILE A 78 3.34 6.77 -9.30
N LEU A 79 4.19 7.44 -10.08
CA LEU A 79 4.10 7.45 -11.53
C LEU A 79 4.34 6.05 -12.14
N GLU A 80 5.31 5.30 -11.63
CA GLU A 80 5.59 3.93 -12.08
C GLU A 80 4.42 2.99 -11.78
N LEU A 81 3.84 3.06 -10.58
CA LEU A 81 2.66 2.28 -10.22
C LEU A 81 1.42 2.69 -11.02
N PHE A 82 1.21 3.98 -11.25
CA PHE A 82 0.12 4.45 -12.09
C PHE A 82 0.28 3.95 -13.52
N THR A 83 1.48 4.02 -14.08
CA THR A 83 1.78 3.49 -15.42
C THR A 83 1.50 1.99 -15.49
N LEU A 84 1.97 1.22 -14.50
CA LEU A 84 1.69 -0.21 -14.41
C LEU A 84 0.19 -0.49 -14.29
N TYR A 85 -0.53 0.27 -13.45
CA TYR A 85 -1.98 0.14 -13.30
C TYR A 85 -2.68 0.36 -14.63
N THR A 86 -2.34 1.42 -15.36
CA THR A 86 -2.94 1.73 -16.67
C THR A 86 -2.50 0.81 -17.81
N ALA A 87 -1.50 -0.05 -17.59
CA ALA A 87 -1.02 -0.96 -18.62
C ALA A 87 -2.13 -1.94 -19.04
N SER A 88 -2.22 -2.21 -20.34
CA SER A 88 -3.29 -3.03 -20.92
C SER A 88 -3.36 -4.44 -20.32
N ASP A 89 -2.21 -5.05 -20.01
CA ASP A 89 -2.16 -6.39 -19.42
C ASP A 89 -2.60 -6.40 -17.95
N PHE A 90 -2.34 -5.32 -17.21
CA PHE A 90 -2.86 -5.16 -15.86
C PHE A 90 -4.38 -4.96 -15.89
N GLN A 91 -4.88 -4.12 -16.80
CA GLN A 91 -6.33 -3.92 -16.97
C GLN A 91 -7.05 -5.22 -17.36
N LYS A 92 -6.49 -6.05 -18.25
CA LYS A 92 -7.05 -7.39 -18.54
C LYS A 92 -7.08 -8.30 -17.31
N THR A 93 -6.02 -8.26 -16.50
CA THR A 93 -5.94 -9.03 -15.26
C THR A 93 -7.02 -8.57 -14.28
N LYS A 94 -7.15 -7.25 -14.12
CA LYS A 94 -8.17 -6.56 -13.31
C LYS A 94 -9.58 -7.00 -13.72
N ASP A 95 -9.90 -6.93 -15.01
CA ASP A 95 -11.24 -7.24 -15.53
C ASP A 95 -11.60 -8.71 -15.35
N ASN A 96 -10.66 -9.63 -15.62
CA ASN A 96 -10.89 -11.07 -15.42
C ASN A 96 -11.03 -11.44 -13.94
N ALA A 97 -10.20 -10.84 -13.07
CA ALA A 97 -10.29 -11.03 -11.63
C ALA A 97 -11.63 -10.53 -11.09
N PHE A 98 -12.04 -9.32 -11.50
CA PHE A 98 -13.30 -8.72 -11.08
C PHE A 98 -14.51 -9.49 -11.62
N PHE A 99 -14.42 -10.06 -12.82
CA PHE A 99 -15.45 -10.92 -13.38
C PHE A 99 -15.74 -12.14 -12.49
N CYS A 100 -14.71 -12.81 -11.96
CA CYS A 100 -14.90 -13.89 -10.99
C CYS A 100 -15.61 -13.41 -9.71
N LEU A 101 -15.28 -12.21 -9.21
CA LEU A 101 -15.94 -11.64 -8.03
C LEU A 101 -17.40 -11.28 -8.31
N LEU A 102 -17.70 -10.76 -9.50
CA LEU A 102 -19.07 -10.44 -9.92
C LEU A 102 -19.94 -11.70 -10.00
N LEU A 103 -19.40 -12.79 -10.55
CA LEU A 103 -20.07 -14.09 -10.55
C LEU A 103 -20.31 -14.60 -9.11
N ALA A 104 -19.34 -14.41 -8.22
CA ALA A 104 -19.50 -14.76 -6.81
C ALA A 104 -20.59 -13.94 -6.11
N VAL A 105 -20.79 -12.67 -6.47
CA VAL A 105 -21.92 -11.88 -5.95
C VAL A 105 -23.26 -12.43 -6.42
N LYS A 106 -23.37 -12.92 -7.66
CA LYS A 106 -24.61 -13.44 -8.24
C LYS A 106 -24.98 -14.85 -7.80
N ASP A 107 -23.98 -15.66 -7.44
CA ASP A 107 -24.17 -17.07 -7.10
C ASP A 107 -23.38 -17.45 -5.85
N SER A 108 -24.11 -17.75 -4.77
CA SER A 108 -23.53 -18.12 -3.49
C SER A 108 -22.80 -19.47 -3.49
N GLN A 109 -23.21 -20.42 -4.33
CA GLN A 109 -22.50 -21.69 -4.47
C GLN A 109 -21.15 -21.47 -5.14
N TYR A 110 -21.10 -20.60 -6.15
CA TYR A 110 -19.87 -20.22 -6.82
C TYR A 110 -18.93 -19.42 -5.92
N ALA A 111 -19.44 -18.51 -5.09
CA ALA A 111 -18.62 -17.83 -4.08
C ALA A 111 -18.00 -18.83 -3.07
N ARG A 112 -18.78 -19.82 -2.61
CA ARG A 112 -18.28 -20.90 -1.74
C ARG A 112 -17.27 -21.80 -2.46
N PHE A 113 -17.47 -22.06 -3.74
CA PHE A 113 -16.48 -22.74 -4.58
C PHE A 113 -15.18 -21.93 -4.67
N LEU A 114 -15.26 -20.66 -5.03
CA LEU A 114 -14.13 -19.75 -5.19
C LEU A 114 -13.30 -19.66 -3.90
N THR A 115 -13.97 -19.44 -2.77
CA THR A 115 -13.33 -19.35 -1.44
C THR A 115 -12.69 -20.66 -1.01
N SER A 116 -13.27 -21.82 -1.34
CA SER A 116 -12.64 -23.12 -1.07
C SER A 116 -11.33 -23.33 -1.83
N ARG A 117 -11.15 -22.66 -2.98
CA ARG A 117 -9.92 -22.74 -3.79
C ARG A 117 -8.76 -21.95 -3.20
N LEU A 118 -9.03 -21.00 -2.30
CA LEU A 118 -8.00 -20.29 -1.52
C LEU A 118 -7.27 -21.21 -0.53
N PHE A 119 -7.78 -22.43 -0.32
CA PHE A 119 -7.12 -23.46 0.47
C PHE A 119 -6.70 -24.67 -0.41
N PRO A 120 -5.59 -25.34 -0.05
CA PRO A 120 -5.15 -26.56 -0.75
C PRO A 120 -6.06 -27.77 -0.48
N ILE A 121 -6.85 -27.75 0.59
CA ILE A 121 -7.68 -28.86 1.08
C ILE A 121 -9.15 -28.42 1.23
N GLU A 122 -10.08 -29.38 1.35
CA GLU A 122 -11.53 -29.14 1.45
C GLU A 122 -12.11 -28.34 0.26
N ARG A 123 -11.59 -28.62 -0.94
CA ARG A 123 -11.99 -27.93 -2.18
C ARG A 123 -13.35 -28.40 -2.65
N LYS A 124 -14.26 -27.45 -2.90
CA LYS A 124 -15.60 -27.74 -3.44
C LYS A 124 -15.54 -27.94 -4.98
N PRO A 125 -16.45 -28.75 -5.55
CA PRO A 125 -16.58 -28.89 -7.00
C PRO A 125 -17.12 -27.61 -7.63
N PHE A 126 -16.87 -27.43 -8.93
CA PHE A 126 -17.44 -26.32 -9.70
C PHE A 126 -18.98 -26.46 -9.74
N PRO A 127 -19.75 -25.44 -9.34
CA PRO A 127 -21.20 -25.52 -9.30
C PRO A 127 -21.81 -25.25 -10.68
N ASP A 128 -22.82 -26.02 -11.06
CA ASP A 128 -23.48 -25.84 -12.37
C ASP A 128 -24.46 -24.66 -12.38
N SER A 129 -24.89 -24.17 -11.20
CA SER A 129 -25.80 -23.03 -11.05
C SER A 129 -25.24 -21.74 -11.69
N VAL A 130 -23.92 -21.57 -11.68
CA VAL A 130 -23.27 -20.35 -12.19
C VAL A 130 -23.21 -20.29 -13.72
N LEU A 131 -23.41 -21.41 -14.43
CA LEU A 131 -23.25 -21.49 -15.88
C LEU A 131 -24.16 -20.49 -16.62
N ALA A 132 -25.38 -20.28 -16.11
CA ALA A 132 -26.30 -19.30 -16.67
C ALA A 132 -25.74 -17.86 -16.55
N HIS A 133 -25.10 -17.53 -15.42
CA HIS A 133 -24.47 -16.23 -15.21
C HIS A 133 -23.26 -16.02 -16.12
N TYR A 134 -22.40 -17.03 -16.32
CA TYR A 134 -21.30 -16.94 -17.29
C TYR A 134 -21.80 -16.55 -18.68
N ARG A 135 -22.83 -17.26 -19.16
CA ARG A 135 -23.40 -17.02 -20.50
C ARG A 135 -24.09 -15.66 -20.62
N ALA A 136 -24.70 -15.18 -19.53
CA ALA A 136 -25.34 -13.86 -19.49
C ALA A 136 -24.32 -12.71 -19.54
N PHE A 137 -23.22 -12.82 -18.79
CA PHE A 137 -22.20 -11.77 -18.74
C PHE A 137 -21.23 -11.80 -19.92
N LYS A 138 -20.98 -12.98 -20.50
CA LYS A 138 -20.05 -13.20 -21.60
C LYS A 138 -20.78 -13.91 -22.74
N PRO A 139 -21.41 -13.16 -23.66
CA PRO A 139 -22.13 -13.75 -24.80
C PRO A 139 -21.25 -14.67 -25.65
N GLU A 140 -19.93 -14.44 -25.72
CA GLU A 140 -18.99 -15.33 -26.40
C GLU A 140 -18.93 -16.76 -25.80
N LEU A 141 -19.37 -16.93 -24.55
CA LEU A 141 -19.45 -18.22 -23.86
C LEU A 141 -20.83 -18.89 -23.99
N ALA A 142 -21.80 -18.24 -24.64
CA ALA A 142 -23.18 -18.73 -24.71
C ALA A 142 -23.29 -20.12 -25.36
N THR A 143 -22.48 -20.38 -26.40
CA THR A 143 -22.46 -21.65 -27.15
C THR A 143 -21.40 -22.64 -26.67
N LYS A 144 -20.63 -22.26 -25.65
CA LYS A 144 -19.52 -23.08 -25.14
C LYS A 144 -20.02 -24.23 -24.27
N SER A 145 -19.29 -25.34 -24.36
CA SER A 145 -19.50 -26.51 -23.51
C SER A 145 -19.18 -26.19 -22.05
N ARG A 146 -19.64 -27.07 -21.14
CA ARG A 146 -19.40 -26.91 -19.71
C ARG A 146 -17.91 -26.91 -19.39
N GLU A 147 -17.16 -27.80 -20.03
CA GLU A 147 -15.71 -27.98 -19.86
C GLU A 147 -14.95 -26.74 -20.32
N GLU A 148 -15.32 -26.16 -21.47
CA GLU A 148 -14.72 -24.90 -21.95
C GLU A 148 -14.97 -23.72 -21.00
N ILE A 149 -16.15 -23.66 -20.37
CA ILE A 149 -16.45 -22.62 -19.36
C ILE A 149 -15.60 -22.83 -18.09
N ILE A 150 -15.37 -24.08 -17.68
CA ILE A 150 -14.51 -24.39 -16.53
C ILE A 150 -13.05 -24.02 -16.81
N ASP A 151 -12.56 -24.25 -18.03
CA ASP A 151 -11.21 -23.85 -18.42
C ASP A 151 -11.07 -22.32 -18.45
N TYR A 152 -12.09 -21.62 -18.96
CA TYR A 152 -12.17 -20.16 -18.92
C TYR A 152 -12.18 -19.65 -17.47
N ASP A 153 -13.01 -20.22 -16.61
CA ASP A 153 -13.07 -19.93 -15.17
C ASP A 153 -11.70 -20.10 -14.53
N ARG A 154 -11.01 -21.20 -14.81
CA ARG A 154 -9.68 -21.46 -14.27
C ARG A 154 -8.69 -20.37 -14.65
N ALA A 155 -8.71 -19.92 -15.91
CA ALA A 155 -7.84 -18.83 -16.36
C ALA A 155 -8.18 -17.51 -15.66
N ALA A 156 -9.47 -17.19 -15.49
CA ALA A 156 -9.91 -15.98 -14.80
C ALA A 156 -9.57 -16.01 -13.30
N ARG A 157 -9.73 -17.16 -12.64
CA ARG A 157 -9.35 -17.32 -11.22
C ARG A 157 -7.86 -17.17 -10.96
N LEU A 158 -7.00 -17.60 -11.89
CA LEU A 158 -5.56 -17.32 -11.78
C LEU A 158 -5.29 -15.82 -11.74
N LYS A 159 -6.06 -15.01 -12.49
CA LYS A 159 -5.98 -13.55 -12.46
C LYS A 159 -6.52 -12.96 -11.16
N LEU A 160 -7.53 -13.59 -10.57
CA LEU A 160 -7.96 -13.22 -9.22
C LEU A 160 -6.86 -13.50 -8.19
N ASP A 161 -6.19 -14.65 -8.24
CA ASP A 161 -5.07 -14.96 -7.36
C ASP A 161 -3.93 -13.93 -7.50
N ASP A 162 -3.59 -13.54 -8.73
CA ASP A 162 -2.63 -12.46 -9.02
C ASP A 162 -3.05 -11.13 -8.34
N ALA A 163 -4.33 -10.77 -8.44
CA ALA A 163 -4.87 -9.56 -7.82
C ALA A 163 -4.88 -9.62 -6.27
N LEU A 164 -5.23 -10.76 -5.68
CA LEU A 164 -5.19 -10.96 -4.23
C LEU A 164 -3.75 -10.87 -3.70
N ASN A 165 -2.79 -11.45 -4.41
CA ASN A 165 -1.37 -11.33 -4.07
C ASN A 165 -0.87 -9.88 -4.18
N PHE A 166 -1.34 -9.15 -5.20
CA PHE A 166 -1.06 -7.72 -5.33
C PHE A 166 -1.58 -6.94 -4.11
N PHE A 167 -2.84 -7.12 -3.71
CA PHE A 167 -3.41 -6.47 -2.52
C PHE A 167 -2.69 -6.86 -1.22
N ALA A 168 -2.32 -8.13 -1.07
CA ALA A 168 -1.53 -8.59 0.08
C ALA A 168 -0.16 -7.89 0.13
N MET A 169 0.54 -7.79 -1.02
CA MET A 169 1.80 -7.06 -1.11
C MET A 169 1.65 -5.58 -0.75
N LEU A 170 0.58 -4.93 -1.22
CA LEU A 170 0.30 -3.53 -0.91
C LEU A 170 0.07 -3.32 0.59
N SER A 171 -0.67 -4.22 1.25
CA SER A 171 -1.02 -4.09 2.67
C SER A 171 0.17 -4.09 3.64
N HIS A 172 1.26 -4.81 3.30
CA HIS A 172 2.40 -5.01 4.19
C HIS A 172 3.52 -3.97 4.06
N LYS A 173 3.51 -3.11 3.04
CA LYS A 173 4.61 -2.15 2.80
C LYS A 173 4.32 -0.80 3.45
N GLU A 174 4.84 -0.57 4.65
CA GLU A 174 4.68 0.70 5.37
C GLU A 174 5.14 1.92 4.57
N ALA A 175 6.27 1.79 3.85
CA ALA A 175 6.79 2.84 2.97
C ALA A 175 5.90 3.13 1.76
N ALA A 176 4.99 2.21 1.40
CA ALA A 176 4.07 2.37 0.29
C ALA A 176 2.73 2.98 0.71
N LYS A 177 2.45 3.18 2.02
CA LYS A 177 1.16 3.73 2.48
C LYS A 177 0.84 5.09 1.85
N GLU A 178 1.81 5.99 1.79
CA GLU A 178 1.63 7.27 1.11
C GLU A 178 1.39 7.08 -0.39
N VAL A 179 2.19 6.25 -1.05
CA VAL A 179 2.06 5.97 -2.50
C VAL A 179 0.68 5.36 -2.84
N ILE A 180 0.23 4.36 -2.08
CA ILE A 180 -1.04 3.65 -2.25
C ILE A 180 -2.23 4.59 -2.05
N LYS A 181 -2.13 5.53 -1.10
CA LYS A 181 -3.18 6.53 -0.89
C LYS A 181 -3.34 7.48 -2.08
N HIS A 182 -2.25 7.75 -2.82
CA HIS A 182 -2.30 8.63 -4.00
C HIS A 182 -2.71 7.88 -5.27
N VAL A 183 -2.36 6.61 -5.41
CA VAL A 183 -2.81 5.76 -6.52
C VAL A 183 -4.07 5.02 -6.08
N ASP A 184 -5.23 5.66 -6.24
CA ASP A 184 -6.51 4.99 -6.00
C ASP A 184 -6.68 3.83 -7.00
N PHE A 185 -6.48 2.60 -6.53
CA PHE A 185 -6.64 1.37 -7.31
C PHE A 185 -8.12 0.97 -7.48
N ALA A 186 -9.02 1.95 -7.42
CA ALA A 186 -10.47 1.79 -7.39
C ALA A 186 -10.89 0.84 -6.25
N TYR A 187 -10.29 1.00 -5.06
CA TYR A 187 -10.49 0.06 -3.95
C TYR A 187 -11.96 -0.09 -3.58
N ASP A 188 -12.75 0.98 -3.72
CA ASP A 188 -14.20 1.01 -3.47
C ASP A 188 -14.98 -0.03 -4.27
N TRP A 189 -14.52 -0.36 -5.48
CA TRP A 189 -15.13 -1.39 -6.32
C TRP A 189 -14.78 -2.79 -5.82
N TRP A 190 -13.55 -2.98 -5.37
CA TRP A 190 -13.06 -4.27 -4.85
C TRP A 190 -13.62 -4.57 -3.47
N ARG A 191 -13.61 -3.57 -2.59
CA ARG A 191 -13.89 -3.68 -1.16
C ARG A 191 -15.13 -4.53 -0.83
N PRO A 192 -16.34 -4.27 -1.36
CA PRO A 192 -17.52 -5.07 -1.00
C PRO A 192 -17.40 -6.53 -1.41
N THR A 193 -16.89 -6.80 -2.61
CA THR A 193 -16.76 -8.18 -3.10
C THR A 193 -15.64 -8.94 -2.38
N LEU A 194 -14.53 -8.27 -2.08
CA LEU A 194 -13.43 -8.88 -1.33
C LEU A 194 -13.83 -9.16 0.12
N TRP A 195 -14.60 -8.28 0.77
CA TRP A 195 -15.13 -8.54 2.12
C TRP A 195 -16.09 -9.72 2.15
N LEU A 196 -16.94 -9.89 1.12
CA LEU A 196 -17.78 -11.08 0.97
C LEU A 196 -16.93 -12.37 0.90
N ILE A 197 -15.91 -12.39 0.04
CA ILE A 197 -15.00 -13.54 -0.10
C ILE A 197 -14.19 -13.76 1.19
N ALA A 198 -13.71 -12.71 1.84
CA ALA A 198 -12.96 -12.80 3.08
C ALA A 198 -13.80 -13.41 4.20
N GLN A 199 -15.06 -12.99 4.33
CA GLN A 199 -15.96 -13.54 5.34
C GLN A 199 -16.26 -15.03 5.10
N LEU A 200 -16.55 -15.40 3.86
CA LEU A 200 -16.74 -16.81 3.49
C LEU A 200 -15.46 -17.65 3.70
N GLN A 201 -14.28 -17.08 3.44
CA GLN A 201 -13.00 -17.74 3.70
C GLN A 201 -12.81 -18.02 5.21
N LYS A 202 -13.15 -17.03 6.06
CA LYS A 202 -13.08 -17.16 7.52
C LYS A 202 -14.01 -18.26 8.01
N GLU A 203 -15.28 -18.23 7.61
CA GLU A 203 -16.28 -19.26 7.95
C GLU A 203 -15.83 -20.66 7.51
N ASN A 204 -15.32 -20.78 6.28
CA ASN A 204 -14.87 -22.07 5.76
C ASN A 204 -13.71 -22.64 6.59
N ARG A 205 -12.78 -21.79 7.03
CA ARG A 205 -11.69 -22.20 7.94
C ARG A 205 -12.24 -22.60 9.31
N GLU A 206 -13.19 -21.85 9.87
CA GLU A 206 -13.77 -22.14 11.18
C GLU A 206 -14.55 -23.47 11.19
N GLN A 207 -15.22 -23.80 10.09
CA GLN A 207 -15.96 -25.05 9.94
C GLN A 207 -15.08 -26.30 9.77
N HIS A 208 -13.85 -26.16 9.26
CA HIS A 208 -12.98 -27.29 8.94
C HIS A 208 -11.71 -27.31 9.78
N ALA A 209 -11.64 -28.23 10.74
CA ALA A 209 -10.46 -28.43 11.59
C ALA A 209 -9.19 -28.77 10.78
N SER A 210 -9.33 -29.44 9.62
CA SER A 210 -8.23 -29.75 8.71
C SER A 210 -7.56 -28.47 8.17
N ILE A 211 -8.35 -27.49 7.73
CA ILE A 211 -7.86 -26.18 7.27
C ILE A 211 -7.12 -25.46 8.40
N GLN A 212 -7.69 -25.43 9.61
CA GLN A 212 -7.05 -24.77 10.75
C GLN A 212 -5.69 -25.38 11.10
N ARG A 213 -5.57 -26.70 10.97
CA ARG A 213 -4.35 -27.44 11.29
C ARG A 213 -3.24 -27.25 10.25
N TYR A 214 -3.59 -27.26 8.96
CA TYR A 214 -2.60 -27.34 7.88
C TYR A 214 -2.41 -26.04 7.09
N CYS A 215 -3.40 -25.13 7.08
CA CYS A 215 -3.33 -23.89 6.31
C CYS A 215 -2.96 -22.72 7.23
N ARG A 216 -1.72 -22.23 7.11
CA ARG A 216 -1.18 -21.14 7.93
C ARG A 216 -1.18 -19.77 7.24
N ASN A 217 -1.58 -19.70 5.97
CA ASN A 217 -1.61 -18.44 5.25
C ASN A 217 -2.52 -17.43 5.95
N PRO A 218 -2.15 -16.13 5.94
CA PRO A 218 -3.01 -15.09 6.49
C PRO A 218 -4.35 -15.08 5.76
N LEU A 219 -5.43 -14.87 6.51
CA LEU A 219 -6.76 -14.71 5.93
C LEU A 219 -6.87 -13.37 5.23
N LEU A 220 -7.72 -13.30 4.20
CA LEU A 220 -7.94 -12.08 3.43
C LEU A 220 -8.45 -10.92 4.30
N HIS A 221 -9.18 -11.23 5.39
CA HIS A 221 -9.55 -10.29 6.46
C HIS A 221 -8.37 -9.43 6.96
N VAL A 222 -7.19 -10.02 7.12
CA VAL A 222 -6.00 -9.31 7.62
C VAL A 222 -5.54 -8.27 6.61
N THR A 223 -5.48 -8.66 5.33
CA THR A 223 -5.13 -7.77 4.22
C THR A 223 -6.15 -6.65 4.07
N LEU A 224 -7.45 -6.96 4.09
CA LEU A 224 -8.51 -5.97 3.94
C LEU A 224 -8.57 -4.98 5.10
N SER A 225 -8.35 -5.44 6.34
CA SER A 225 -8.29 -4.54 7.50
C SER A 225 -7.14 -3.52 7.37
N GLN A 226 -6.00 -3.95 6.84
CA GLN A 226 -4.86 -3.06 6.59
C GLN A 226 -5.13 -2.10 5.44
N LEU A 227 -5.78 -2.56 4.36
CA LEU A 227 -6.18 -1.69 3.25
C LEU A 227 -7.24 -0.67 3.68
N ASP A 228 -8.24 -1.09 4.45
CA ASP A 228 -9.25 -0.18 5.02
C ASP A 228 -8.58 0.92 5.85
N ALA A 229 -7.58 0.57 6.68
CA ALA A 229 -6.81 1.56 7.44
C ALA A 229 -6.00 2.53 6.54
N ILE A 230 -5.44 2.05 5.42
CA ILE A 230 -4.68 2.87 4.47
C ILE A 230 -5.60 3.85 3.73
N TYR A 231 -6.76 3.37 3.27
CA TYR A 231 -7.73 4.15 2.51
C TYR A 231 -8.67 5.00 3.40
N GLY A 232 -8.64 4.80 4.72
CA GLY A 232 -9.41 5.60 5.68
C GLY A 232 -10.86 5.10 5.88
N TYR A 233 -11.12 3.83 5.59
CA TYR A 233 -12.41 3.19 5.85
C TYR A 233 -12.56 2.77 7.32
N PRO A 234 -13.79 2.75 7.86
CA PRO A 234 -14.04 2.14 9.16
C PRO A 234 -13.75 0.65 9.08
N LEU A 235 -13.01 0.15 10.07
CA LEU A 235 -12.64 -1.26 10.15
C LEU A 235 -13.89 -2.09 10.43
N LEU A 236 -14.08 -3.15 9.64
CA LEU A 236 -15.10 -4.16 9.88
C LEU A 236 -14.47 -5.29 10.71
N THR A 237 -14.96 -5.48 11.93
CA THR A 237 -14.32 -6.39 12.90
C THR A 237 -15.18 -7.60 13.25
N THR A 238 -16.50 -7.41 13.28
CA THR A 238 -17.46 -8.47 13.62
C THR A 238 -18.16 -9.00 12.38
N GLU A 239 -18.68 -10.23 12.48
CA GLU A 239 -19.47 -10.84 11.41
C GLU A 239 -20.74 -10.03 11.10
N GLU A 240 -21.41 -9.52 12.14
CA GLU A 240 -22.60 -8.68 12.04
C GLU A 240 -22.34 -7.37 11.30
N GLU A 241 -21.23 -6.70 11.61
CA GLU A 241 -20.80 -5.49 10.89
C GLU A 241 -20.56 -5.76 9.40
N ILE A 242 -19.92 -6.89 9.08
CA ILE A 242 -19.60 -7.25 7.69
C ILE A 242 -20.89 -7.57 6.93
N TYR A 243 -21.76 -8.44 7.46
CA TYR A 243 -23.01 -8.77 6.80
C TYR A 243 -23.98 -7.57 6.73
N GLY A 244 -23.99 -6.72 7.75
CA GLY A 244 -24.70 -5.44 7.72
C GLY A 244 -24.19 -4.53 6.60
N TYR A 245 -22.86 -4.38 6.48
CA TYR A 245 -22.23 -3.63 5.39
C TYR A 245 -22.59 -4.22 4.01
N LEU A 246 -22.45 -5.53 3.82
CA LEU A 246 -22.75 -6.21 2.56
C LEU A 246 -24.22 -6.10 2.15
N ARG A 247 -25.15 -6.19 3.12
CA ARG A 247 -26.60 -6.08 2.88
C ARG A 247 -27.00 -4.65 2.52
N ALA A 248 -26.39 -3.66 3.16
CA ALA A 248 -26.70 -2.25 2.95
C ALA A 248 -25.97 -1.62 1.75
N HIS A 249 -24.97 -2.29 1.18
CA HIS A 249 -24.12 -1.70 0.14
C HIS A 249 -24.89 -1.46 -1.18
N PRO A 250 -25.04 -0.20 -1.65
CA PRO A 250 -25.87 0.10 -2.82
C PRO A 250 -25.43 -0.64 -4.08
N TRP A 251 -24.12 -0.69 -4.34
CA TRP A 251 -23.59 -1.37 -5.52
C TRP A 251 -23.87 -2.88 -5.50
N LEU A 252 -23.86 -3.55 -4.33
CA LEU A 252 -24.19 -4.98 -4.26
C LEU A 252 -25.68 -5.22 -4.52
N GLN A 253 -26.53 -4.28 -4.13
CA GLN A 253 -27.97 -4.32 -4.40
C GLN A 253 -28.26 -4.13 -5.90
N GLU A 254 -27.58 -3.17 -6.55
CA GLU A 254 -27.63 -3.00 -8.02
C GLU A 254 -27.15 -4.24 -8.75
N GLN A 255 -26.09 -4.88 -8.25
CA GLN A 255 -25.61 -6.16 -8.77
C GLN A 255 -26.48 -7.35 -8.33
N HIS A 256 -27.64 -7.15 -7.71
CA HIS A 256 -28.56 -8.22 -7.27
C HIS A 256 -27.83 -9.37 -6.57
N ILE A 257 -27.10 -9.05 -5.49
CA ILE A 257 -26.42 -10.04 -4.66
C ILE A 257 -27.36 -11.19 -4.27
N ASP A 258 -26.86 -12.43 -4.36
CA ASP A 258 -27.64 -13.64 -4.05
C ASP A 258 -28.19 -13.57 -2.61
N PRO A 259 -29.53 -13.56 -2.40
CA PRO A 259 -30.13 -13.52 -1.07
C PRO A 259 -29.70 -14.68 -0.17
N ALA A 260 -29.24 -15.80 -0.74
CA ALA A 260 -28.75 -16.95 0.01
C ALA A 260 -27.53 -16.63 0.90
N PHE A 261 -26.81 -15.54 0.63
CA PHE A 261 -25.74 -15.07 1.53
C PHE A 261 -26.24 -14.62 2.90
N PHE A 262 -27.49 -14.16 2.97
CA PHE A 262 -28.09 -13.58 4.17
C PHE A 262 -29.09 -14.53 4.85
N ALA A 263 -29.36 -15.69 4.25
CA ALA A 263 -30.30 -16.66 4.79
C ALA A 263 -29.81 -17.20 6.14
N GLY A 264 -30.56 -16.93 7.21
CA GLY A 264 -30.24 -17.38 8.57
C GLY A 264 -29.11 -16.60 9.24
N ARG A 265 -28.76 -15.40 8.75
CA ARG A 265 -27.70 -14.54 9.31
C ARG A 265 -28.25 -13.17 9.70
N PRO A 266 -27.73 -12.57 10.79
CA PRO A 266 -28.14 -11.25 11.26
C PRO A 266 -28.00 -10.17 10.18
#